data_AF-A0A935U7S5-F1
#
_entry.id   AF-A0A935U7S5-F1
#
_cell.length_a   1.000
_cell.length_b   1.000
_cell.length_c   1.000
_cell.angle_alpha   90.00
_cell.angle_beta   90.00
_cell.angle_gamma   90.00
#
_symmetry.space_group_name_H-M   'P 1'
#
loop_
_entity.id
_entity.type
_entity.pdbx_description
1 polymer ?
#
loop_
_entity_poly.entity_id
_entity_poly.type
_entity_poly.pdbx_seq_one_letter_code
_entity_poly.pdbx_strand_id
1 'polypeptide(L)'
;MAAGRGAGAWWCGGRGAAGGAPRVRTGPNQCHDITVYPGAGLAGGACGGYGLLLDISNPANPRRIDAVADTNFSFWHSATFSNDGKAVLFTDEWGGGRAPRCRASDHYEWGGNALFKIVDGKMVFQSYYKMPSHQTDWENCVAHNGSPIPIPGREVMVQGWYQGGISIFDWTDPASPFEVAFFDRGPLKDGELTSAGSWSVYWYNGVIVNSEIARGLDVFQLTPSEHLSQNEIDAAKTVVFTELNPQEQPKMVWPASFAKARAFVDQLERSKGLSAARIGAVRGALTAAERASGAARKTALTRLAAQVDADGKASSDKAKLAMLGDAVRELAAEPRL
;
A
#
# COMPACT_ATOMS: atom_id res chain seq x y z
N MET A 1 6.44 -38.59 20.95
CA MET A 1 7.14 -38.25 22.21
C MET A 1 8.13 -37.16 21.84
N ALA A 2 8.17 -35.93 22.36
CA ALA A 2 7.45 -35.24 23.42
C ALA A 2 7.34 -33.76 22.99
N ALA A 3 6.19 -33.12 23.21
CA ALA A 3 6.01 -31.68 22.99
C ALA A 3 6.40 -30.93 24.29
N GLY A 4 7.40 -30.05 24.19
CA GLY A 4 7.76 -29.11 25.25
C GLY A 4 6.79 -27.94 25.31
N ARG A 5 6.29 -27.66 26.51
CA ARG A 5 5.41 -26.53 26.85
C ARG A 5 6.24 -25.30 27.26
N GLY A 6 5.75 -24.12 26.93
CA GLY A 6 6.08 -22.82 27.55
C GLY A 6 5.15 -21.76 26.96
N ALA A 7 3.99 -21.48 27.55
CA ALA A 7 3.72 -20.59 28.70
C ALA A 7 3.74 -19.10 28.31
N GLY A 8 2.54 -18.49 28.28
CA GLY A 8 2.38 -17.04 28.08
C GLY A 8 1.04 -16.55 27.49
N ALA A 9 -0.05 -17.31 27.56
CA ALA A 9 -1.38 -16.81 27.19
C ALA A 9 -2.06 -16.18 28.41
N TRP A 10 -2.09 -14.84 28.46
CA TRP A 10 -2.97 -14.15 29.40
C TRP A 10 -4.43 -14.31 28.95
N TRP A 11 -5.22 -14.66 29.93
CA TRP A 11 -6.54 -15.26 29.88
C TRP A 11 -7.64 -14.18 29.71
N CYS A 12 -8.51 -14.33 28.72
CA CYS A 12 -9.88 -13.80 28.76
C CYS A 12 -10.82 -14.89 28.23
N GLY A 13 -11.18 -15.82 29.12
CA GLY A 13 -12.10 -16.90 28.83
C GLY A 13 -12.75 -17.39 30.11
N GLY A 14 -13.92 -16.83 30.42
CA GLY A 14 -14.76 -17.25 31.54
C GLY A 14 -15.00 -18.76 31.55
N ARG A 15 -15.06 -19.31 32.76
CA ARG A 15 -15.37 -20.71 33.04
C ARG A 15 -16.65 -21.14 32.32
N GLY A 16 -16.50 -21.94 31.26
CA GLY A 16 -17.62 -22.57 30.55
C GLY A 16 -17.84 -23.99 31.07
N ALA A 17 -19.00 -24.21 31.66
CA ALA A 17 -19.48 -25.52 32.11
C ALA A 17 -19.47 -26.56 30.97
N ALA A 18 -19.09 -27.79 31.31
CA ALA A 18 -19.21 -28.95 30.44
C ALA A 18 -20.69 -29.27 30.21
N GLY A 19 -21.12 -29.41 28.94
CA GLY A 19 -22.47 -29.89 28.61
C GLY A 19 -23.17 -29.30 27.38
N GLY A 20 -22.48 -28.62 26.46
CA GLY A 20 -23.09 -28.11 25.22
C GLY A 20 -22.89 -29.04 24.03
N ALA A 21 -23.91 -29.14 23.16
CA ALA A 21 -23.82 -29.80 21.85
C ALA A 21 -22.58 -29.33 21.06
N PRO A 22 -21.99 -30.15 20.17
CA PRO A 22 -20.81 -29.76 19.41
C PRO A 22 -21.08 -28.46 18.67
N ARG A 23 -20.38 -27.38 19.05
CA ARG A 23 -20.47 -26.12 18.30
C ARG A 23 -19.97 -26.41 16.89
N VAL A 24 -20.80 -26.13 15.89
CA VAL A 24 -20.35 -26.06 14.50
C VAL A 24 -19.15 -25.12 14.48
N ARG A 25 -18.00 -25.59 14.00
CA ARG A 25 -16.77 -24.82 13.98
C ARG A 25 -16.91 -23.74 12.89
N THR A 26 -17.52 -22.61 13.22
CA THR A 26 -17.81 -21.50 12.28
C THR A 26 -16.57 -20.67 11.90
N GLY A 27 -15.37 -21.06 12.36
CA GLY A 27 -14.16 -20.23 12.25
C GLY A 27 -14.07 -19.19 13.39
N PRO A 28 -13.08 -18.29 13.36
CA PRO A 28 -12.97 -17.18 14.31
C PRO A 28 -14.25 -16.33 14.27
N ASN A 29 -14.68 -15.86 15.43
CA ASN A 29 -15.93 -15.11 15.60
C ASN A 29 -15.70 -13.60 15.81
N GLN A 30 -14.47 -13.11 15.64
CA GLN A 30 -14.10 -11.72 15.88
C GLN A 30 -13.13 -11.27 14.79
N CYS A 31 -13.59 -10.37 13.93
CA CYS A 31 -12.71 -9.59 13.07
C CYS A 31 -12.26 -8.35 13.82
N HIS A 32 -10.95 -8.11 13.86
CA HIS A 32 -10.38 -6.94 14.49
C HIS A 32 -10.63 -5.73 13.59
N ASP A 33 -10.11 -5.77 12.36
CA ASP A 33 -10.37 -4.77 11.33
C ASP A 33 -11.07 -5.37 10.11
N ILE A 34 -11.83 -4.52 9.44
CA ILE A 34 -12.38 -4.81 8.12
C ILE A 34 -12.12 -3.58 7.25
N THR A 35 -11.35 -3.77 6.18
CA THR A 35 -11.20 -2.77 5.13
C THR A 35 -12.20 -3.05 4.03
N VAL A 36 -13.08 -2.10 3.74
CA VAL A 36 -14.03 -2.20 2.63
C VAL A 36 -13.49 -1.44 1.42
N TYR A 37 -13.62 -2.04 0.24
CA TYR A 37 -13.25 -1.41 -1.03
C TYR A 37 -14.43 -1.48 -2.02
N PRO A 38 -15.40 -0.56 -1.90
CA PRO A 38 -16.60 -0.56 -2.74
C PRO A 38 -16.28 -0.46 -4.23
N GLY A 39 -15.22 0.27 -4.61
CA GLY A 39 -14.79 0.43 -6.00
C GLY A 39 -14.34 -0.85 -6.70
N ALA A 40 -13.99 -1.89 -5.93
CA ALA A 40 -13.69 -3.23 -6.42
C ALA A 40 -14.78 -4.26 -6.07
N GLY A 41 -15.77 -3.88 -5.25
CA GLY A 41 -16.77 -4.81 -4.71
C GLY A 41 -16.17 -5.83 -3.74
N LEU A 42 -15.07 -5.49 -3.06
CA LEU A 42 -14.33 -6.38 -2.16
C LEU A 42 -14.22 -5.81 -0.74
N ALA A 43 -14.07 -6.68 0.25
CA ALA A 43 -13.61 -6.31 1.58
C ALA A 43 -12.60 -7.33 2.12
N GLY A 44 -11.63 -6.83 2.89
CA GLY A 44 -10.58 -7.61 3.54
C GLY A 44 -10.84 -7.65 5.04
N GLY A 45 -11.12 -8.82 5.60
CA GLY A 45 -11.35 -9.00 7.03
C GLY A 45 -10.11 -9.55 7.72
N ALA A 46 -9.55 -8.80 8.67
CA ALA A 46 -8.42 -9.23 9.48
C ALA A 46 -8.95 -9.81 10.81
N CYS A 47 -9.07 -11.14 10.88
CA CYS A 47 -9.90 -11.79 11.88
C CYS A 47 -9.12 -12.71 12.82
N GLY A 48 -8.21 -12.10 13.60
CA GLY A 48 -7.49 -12.67 14.76
C GLY A 48 -6.51 -13.81 14.42
N GLY A 49 -6.87 -14.71 13.50
CA GLY A 49 -6.06 -15.80 12.98
C GLY A 49 -6.30 -16.10 11.51
N TYR A 50 -7.14 -15.32 10.81
CA TYR A 50 -7.38 -15.47 9.37
C TYR A 50 -7.46 -14.11 8.69
N GLY A 51 -6.90 -14.04 7.48
CA GLY A 51 -7.25 -13.03 6.49
C GLY A 51 -8.44 -13.53 5.67
N LEU A 52 -9.53 -12.78 5.65
CA LEU A 52 -10.73 -13.10 4.89
C LEU A 52 -10.82 -12.20 3.66
N LEU A 53 -11.21 -12.80 2.53
CA LEU A 53 -11.64 -12.06 1.36
C LEU A 53 -13.15 -12.18 1.22
N LEU A 54 -13.82 -11.03 1.15
CA LEU A 54 -15.26 -10.90 1.09
C LEU A 54 -15.66 -10.22 -0.22
N ASP A 55 -16.66 -10.77 -0.89
CA ASP A 55 -17.42 -10.10 -1.95
C ASP A 55 -18.51 -9.25 -1.29
N ILE A 56 -18.48 -7.95 -1.59
CA ILE A 56 -19.43 -6.94 -1.11
C ILE A 56 -20.17 -6.24 -2.26
N SER A 57 -20.22 -6.86 -3.46
CA SER A 57 -21.01 -6.37 -4.59
C SER A 57 -22.51 -6.20 -4.25
N ASN A 58 -23.00 -7.00 -3.28
CA ASN A 58 -24.25 -6.76 -2.57
C ASN A 58 -23.96 -6.51 -1.07
N PRO A 59 -23.85 -5.25 -0.63
CA PRO A 59 -23.51 -4.92 0.75
C PRO A 59 -24.51 -5.44 1.80
N ALA A 60 -25.78 -5.65 1.42
CA ALA A 60 -26.79 -6.22 2.30
C ALA A 60 -26.63 -7.73 2.51
N ASN A 61 -25.84 -8.40 1.66
CA ASN A 61 -25.57 -9.83 1.74
C ASN A 61 -24.11 -10.14 1.35
N PRO A 62 -23.11 -9.72 2.15
CA PRO A 62 -21.71 -9.95 1.86
C PRO A 62 -21.38 -11.44 1.93
N ARG A 63 -20.48 -11.90 1.06
CA ARG A 63 -20.11 -13.31 0.97
C ARG A 63 -18.62 -13.50 1.16
N ARG A 64 -18.23 -14.40 2.06
CA ARG A 64 -16.84 -14.85 2.12
C ARG A 64 -16.50 -15.68 0.88
N ILE A 65 -15.54 -15.22 0.08
CA ILE A 65 -15.07 -15.92 -1.13
C ILE A 65 -13.75 -16.67 -0.89
N ASP A 66 -12.93 -16.19 0.04
CA ASP A 66 -11.72 -16.89 0.44
C ASP A 66 -11.28 -16.60 1.87
N ALA A 67 -10.40 -17.45 2.40
CA ALA A 67 -9.75 -17.28 3.69
C ALA A 67 -8.35 -17.89 3.69
N VAL A 68 -7.39 -17.16 4.23
CA VAL A 68 -6.01 -17.62 4.41
C VAL A 68 -5.65 -17.61 5.89
N ALA A 69 -4.73 -18.51 6.25
CA ALA A 69 -4.07 -18.53 7.54
C ALA A 69 -2.57 -18.70 7.30
N ASP A 70 -1.76 -18.13 8.17
CA ASP A 70 -0.31 -18.13 8.06
C ASP A 70 0.28 -18.39 9.44
N THR A 71 1.20 -19.35 9.54
CA THR A 71 1.88 -19.68 10.79
C THR A 71 2.85 -18.59 11.24
N ASN A 72 3.27 -17.72 10.33
CA ASN A 72 4.09 -16.54 10.62
C ASN A 72 3.28 -15.35 11.11
N PHE A 73 1.94 -15.44 11.10
CA PHE A 73 1.04 -14.38 11.60
C PHE A 73 0.49 -14.75 12.97
N SER A 74 0.53 -13.81 13.90
CA SER A 74 -0.03 -13.99 15.25
C SER A 74 -1.31 -13.21 15.42
N PHE A 75 -1.45 -12.07 14.76
CA PHE A 75 -2.65 -11.25 14.87
C PHE A 75 -2.86 -10.51 13.56
N TRP A 76 -3.77 -11.04 12.74
CA TRP A 76 -4.22 -10.37 11.52
C TRP A 76 -4.88 -9.05 11.92
N HIS A 77 -4.22 -7.95 11.59
CA HIS A 77 -4.56 -6.65 12.12
C HIS A 77 -5.36 -5.83 11.12
N SER A 78 -4.85 -5.57 9.91
CA SER A 78 -5.51 -4.75 8.89
C SER A 78 -5.31 -5.30 7.47
N ALA A 79 -6.08 -4.77 6.51
CA ALA A 79 -5.98 -5.13 5.09
C ALA A 79 -5.90 -3.88 4.21
N THR A 80 -5.23 -3.96 3.07
CA THR A 80 -5.19 -2.87 2.07
C THR A 80 -5.13 -3.48 0.68
N PHE A 81 -5.98 -3.01 -0.23
CA PHE A 81 -6.05 -3.51 -1.61
C PHE A 81 -5.14 -2.70 -2.54
N SER A 82 -4.68 -3.31 -3.63
CA SER A 82 -4.18 -2.55 -4.77
C SER A 82 -5.32 -1.71 -5.36
N ASN A 83 -5.01 -0.59 -6.00
CA ASN A 83 -6.04 0.30 -6.54
C ASN A 83 -6.84 -0.31 -7.70
N ASP A 84 -6.39 -1.43 -8.28
CA ASP A 84 -7.16 -2.21 -9.25
C ASP A 84 -7.93 -3.40 -8.63
N GLY A 85 -7.79 -3.62 -7.33
CA GLY A 85 -8.45 -4.69 -6.57
C GLY A 85 -7.92 -6.10 -6.87
N LYS A 86 -6.77 -6.24 -7.54
CA LYS A 86 -6.19 -7.56 -7.91
C LYS A 86 -5.13 -8.06 -6.94
N ALA A 87 -4.76 -7.28 -5.94
CA ALA A 87 -3.88 -7.71 -4.88
C ALA A 87 -4.39 -7.18 -3.54
N VAL A 88 -4.03 -7.86 -2.47
CA VAL A 88 -4.34 -7.47 -1.09
C VAL A 88 -3.13 -7.73 -0.21
N LEU A 89 -2.85 -6.76 0.63
CA LEU A 89 -1.87 -6.81 1.69
C LEU A 89 -2.61 -7.01 3.01
N PHE A 90 -2.09 -7.87 3.88
CA PHE A 90 -2.51 -8.00 5.26
C PHE A 90 -1.36 -7.70 6.21
N THR A 91 -1.68 -6.98 7.29
CA THR A 91 -0.73 -6.57 8.34
C THR A 91 -0.79 -7.54 9.51
N ASP A 92 0.36 -7.93 10.05
CA ASP A 92 0.50 -8.73 11.28
C ASP A 92 1.01 -7.88 12.43
N GLU A 93 0.27 -7.86 13.53
CA GLU A 93 0.67 -7.18 14.76
C GLU A 93 1.27 -8.16 15.78
N TRP A 94 2.34 -8.85 15.37
CA TRP A 94 2.98 -9.87 16.19
C TRP A 94 3.42 -9.35 17.56
N GLY A 95 3.10 -10.07 18.63
CA GLY A 95 3.42 -9.60 19.99
C GLY A 95 2.55 -8.44 20.48
N GLY A 96 1.41 -8.18 19.82
CA GLY A 96 0.31 -7.35 20.30
C GLY A 96 0.70 -5.88 20.48
N GLY A 97 1.53 -5.36 19.57
CA GLY A 97 1.95 -3.96 19.55
C GLY A 97 2.88 -3.53 20.69
N ARG A 98 3.27 -4.44 21.58
CA ARG A 98 4.12 -4.12 22.75
C ARG A 98 5.51 -4.72 22.68
N ALA A 99 5.68 -5.81 21.94
CA ALA A 99 6.96 -6.49 21.84
C ALA A 99 7.89 -5.81 20.80
N PRO A 100 9.21 -5.86 21.00
CA PRO A 100 10.18 -5.35 20.04
C PRO A 100 10.41 -6.37 18.93
N ARG A 101 9.53 -6.45 17.93
CA ARG A 101 9.58 -7.52 16.90
C ARG A 101 10.36 -7.15 15.64
N CYS A 102 11.09 -6.05 15.64
CA CYS A 102 11.90 -5.61 14.51
C CYS A 102 13.41 -5.78 14.76
N ARG A 103 13.81 -6.69 15.64
CA ARG A 103 15.24 -6.89 15.96
C ARG A 103 15.92 -7.70 14.88
N ALA A 104 17.25 -7.59 14.80
CA ALA A 104 18.07 -8.35 13.86
C ALA A 104 17.95 -9.88 14.02
N SER A 105 17.55 -10.34 15.21
CA SER A 105 17.33 -11.76 15.52
C SER A 105 15.91 -12.26 15.27
N ASP A 106 14.93 -11.36 15.07
CA ASP A 106 13.57 -11.75 14.73
C ASP A 106 13.51 -12.17 13.26
N HIS A 107 12.67 -13.15 12.96
CA HIS A 107 12.41 -13.55 11.57
C HIS A 107 11.82 -12.39 10.76
N TYR A 108 12.18 -12.33 9.48
CA TYR A 108 11.72 -11.27 8.58
C TYR A 108 10.19 -11.33 8.39
N GLU A 109 9.63 -12.52 8.43
CA GLU A 109 8.21 -12.81 8.18
C GLU A 109 7.29 -12.42 9.36
N TRP A 110 7.84 -12.14 10.54
CA TRP A 110 7.05 -11.87 11.76
C TRP A 110 6.74 -10.39 11.93
N GLY A 111 5.50 -10.05 12.29
CA GLY A 111 5.13 -8.66 12.62
C GLY A 111 5.26 -7.70 11.44
N GLY A 112 5.15 -8.23 10.23
CA GLY A 112 5.24 -7.50 8.97
C GLY A 112 3.95 -7.62 8.17
N ASN A 113 4.08 -7.56 6.85
CA ASN A 113 2.96 -7.67 5.93
C ASN A 113 3.07 -8.93 5.08
N ALA A 114 1.95 -9.55 4.77
CA ALA A 114 1.84 -10.64 3.80
C ALA A 114 1.08 -10.13 2.57
N LEU A 115 1.64 -10.39 1.40
CA LEU A 115 1.14 -9.87 0.14
C LEU A 115 0.56 -11.00 -0.70
N PHE A 116 -0.64 -10.79 -1.23
CA PHE A 116 -1.38 -11.77 -2.00
C PHE A 116 -1.84 -11.17 -3.33
N LYS A 117 -1.75 -11.95 -4.40
CA LYS A 117 -2.54 -11.70 -5.61
C LYS A 117 -3.91 -12.33 -5.46
N ILE A 118 -4.93 -11.71 -6.04
CA ILE A 118 -6.29 -12.24 -6.12
C ILE A 118 -6.49 -12.81 -7.51
N VAL A 119 -6.54 -14.13 -7.62
CA VAL A 119 -6.70 -14.87 -8.87
C VAL A 119 -7.94 -15.72 -8.75
N ASP A 120 -8.94 -15.50 -9.61
CA ASP A 120 -10.21 -16.24 -9.59
C ASP A 120 -10.90 -16.27 -8.21
N GLY A 121 -10.85 -15.13 -7.51
CA GLY A 121 -11.41 -14.99 -6.16
C GLY A 121 -10.62 -15.69 -5.06
N LYS A 122 -9.38 -16.13 -5.33
CA LYS A 122 -8.46 -16.76 -4.38
C LYS A 122 -7.25 -15.90 -4.08
N MET A 123 -6.86 -15.84 -2.81
CA MET A 123 -5.64 -15.18 -2.36
C MET A 123 -4.45 -16.11 -2.55
N VAL A 124 -3.59 -15.77 -3.51
CA VAL A 124 -2.34 -16.48 -3.81
C VAL A 124 -1.18 -15.71 -3.19
N PHE A 125 -0.57 -16.29 -2.16
CA PHE A 125 0.58 -15.71 -1.46
C PHE A 125 1.73 -15.40 -2.44
N GLN A 126 2.40 -14.27 -2.25
CA GLN A 126 3.51 -13.84 -3.09
C GLN A 126 4.79 -13.67 -2.26
N SER A 127 4.77 -12.76 -1.29
CA SER A 127 5.93 -12.50 -0.42
C SER A 127 5.49 -11.83 0.88
N TYR A 128 6.48 -11.57 1.73
CA TYR A 128 6.33 -10.68 2.88
C TYR A 128 6.96 -9.32 2.60
N TYR A 129 6.53 -8.29 3.34
CA TYR A 129 7.24 -7.02 3.46
C TYR A 129 7.37 -6.64 4.93
N LYS A 130 8.60 -6.39 5.35
CA LYS A 130 8.96 -5.80 6.63
C LYS A 130 10.00 -4.72 6.41
N MET A 131 9.87 -3.61 7.15
CA MET A 131 10.85 -2.53 7.08
C MET A 131 12.27 -3.08 7.31
N PRO A 132 13.27 -2.60 6.55
CA PRO A 132 14.63 -3.16 6.57
C PRO A 132 15.42 -2.74 7.81
N SER A 133 15.05 -1.63 8.46
CA SER A 133 15.75 -1.06 9.60
C SER A 133 15.52 -1.89 10.87
N HIS A 134 16.59 -2.46 11.42
CA HIS A 134 16.53 -3.18 12.69
C HIS A 134 16.41 -2.21 13.87
N GLN A 135 15.56 -2.58 14.83
CA GLN A 135 15.30 -1.84 16.05
C GLN A 135 15.92 -2.53 17.27
N THR A 136 16.05 -1.81 18.37
CA THR A 136 16.59 -2.32 19.63
C THR A 136 15.55 -3.14 20.42
N ASP A 137 15.98 -3.79 21.49
CA ASP A 137 15.08 -4.48 22.44
C ASP A 137 14.16 -3.51 23.22
N TRP A 138 14.37 -2.20 23.12
CA TRP A 138 13.63 -1.18 23.87
C TRP A 138 12.54 -0.50 23.04
N GLU A 139 12.33 -0.96 21.80
CA GLU A 139 11.42 -0.35 20.84
C GLU A 139 10.31 -1.33 20.48
N ASN A 140 9.09 -1.10 20.97
CA ASN A 140 7.94 -1.86 20.48
C ASN A 140 7.79 -1.58 18.98
N CYS A 141 7.82 -2.64 18.18
CA CYS A 141 7.89 -2.48 16.74
C CYS A 141 7.24 -3.67 16.03
N VAL A 142 6.22 -3.35 15.25
CA VAL A 142 5.51 -4.21 14.30
C VAL A 142 4.79 -3.32 13.29
N ALA A 143 4.43 -3.89 12.14
CA ALA A 143 3.60 -3.23 11.16
C ALA A 143 2.25 -2.84 11.79
N HIS A 144 1.77 -1.64 11.48
CA HIS A 144 0.49 -1.14 11.94
C HIS A 144 -0.22 -0.35 10.83
N ASN A 145 -1.15 0.54 11.19
CA ASN A 145 -2.04 1.19 10.24
C ASN A 145 -1.31 2.09 9.23
N GLY A 146 -1.78 2.00 7.99
CA GLY A 146 -1.24 2.70 6.84
C GLY A 146 -2.31 3.03 5.81
N SER A 147 -1.94 3.76 4.76
CA SER A 147 -2.79 3.93 3.58
C SER A 147 -1.97 4.01 2.28
N PRO A 148 -2.58 3.76 1.11
CA PRO A 148 -1.88 3.95 -0.14
C PRO A 148 -1.61 5.44 -0.42
N ILE A 149 -0.47 5.71 -1.05
CA ILE A 149 -0.15 6.99 -1.68
C ILE A 149 -0.55 6.88 -3.15
N PRO A 150 -1.37 7.79 -3.70
CA PRO A 150 -1.92 7.70 -5.04
C PRO A 150 -0.87 8.01 -6.13
N ILE A 151 0.19 7.23 -6.25
CA ILE A 151 1.16 7.35 -7.34
C ILE A 151 0.60 6.62 -8.58
N PRO A 152 0.41 7.30 -9.73
CA PRO A 152 -0.24 6.66 -10.87
C PRO A 152 0.58 5.46 -11.38
N GLY A 153 -0.12 4.33 -11.56
CA GLY A 153 0.44 3.07 -12.05
C GLY A 153 1.41 2.39 -11.09
N ARG A 154 1.42 2.75 -9.81
CA ARG A 154 2.19 2.10 -8.76
C ARG A 154 1.30 1.86 -7.54
N GLU A 155 1.57 0.79 -6.82
CA GLU A 155 0.98 0.51 -5.52
C GLU A 155 2.03 0.88 -4.47
N VAL A 156 1.95 2.12 -3.95
CA VAL A 156 2.86 2.63 -2.92
C VAL A 156 2.05 2.83 -1.65
N MET A 157 2.55 2.34 -0.51
CA MET A 157 1.89 2.44 0.78
C MET A 157 2.77 3.20 1.76
N VAL A 158 2.17 4.08 2.58
CA VAL A 158 2.79 4.59 3.80
C VAL A 158 2.21 3.83 4.99
N GLN A 159 3.08 3.40 5.91
CA GLN A 159 2.69 2.56 7.03
C GLN A 159 3.46 2.94 8.30
N GLY A 160 2.75 2.93 9.45
CA GLY A 160 3.36 3.05 10.77
C GLY A 160 3.93 1.73 11.27
N TRP A 161 5.06 1.80 11.98
CA TRP A 161 5.78 0.66 12.54
C TRP A 161 6.04 0.83 14.04
N TYR A 162 5.08 1.40 14.78
CA TYR A 162 5.26 1.81 16.17
C TYR A 162 6.58 2.58 16.34
N GLN A 163 7.47 2.20 17.27
CA GLN A 163 8.73 2.93 17.49
C GLN A 163 9.71 2.78 16.33
N GLY A 164 9.50 1.81 15.43
CA GLY A 164 10.19 1.73 14.14
C GLY A 164 9.85 2.87 13.17
N GLY A 165 8.90 3.74 13.53
CA GLY A 165 8.58 4.95 12.81
C GLY A 165 7.68 4.71 11.61
N ILE A 166 8.07 5.25 10.45
CA ILE A 166 7.29 5.26 9.22
C ILE A 166 8.10 4.59 8.13
N SER A 167 7.48 3.66 7.40
CA SER A 167 8.04 3.10 6.17
C SER A 167 7.08 3.40 5.02
N ILE A 168 7.64 3.85 3.90
CA ILE A 168 6.95 4.02 2.63
C ILE A 168 7.54 2.97 1.69
N PHE A 169 6.69 2.11 1.14
CA PHE A 169 7.15 1.00 0.32
C PHE A 169 6.32 0.83 -0.94
N ASP A 170 6.97 0.35 -1.99
CA ASP A 170 6.35 -0.01 -3.25
C ASP A 170 6.09 -1.51 -3.25
N TRP A 171 4.85 -1.88 -3.56
CA TRP A 171 4.41 -3.26 -3.70
C TRP A 171 3.62 -3.48 -5.00
N THR A 172 3.92 -2.66 -6.02
CA THR A 172 3.36 -2.78 -7.38
C THR A 172 3.58 -4.17 -7.96
N ASP A 173 4.75 -4.78 -7.67
CA ASP A 173 4.95 -6.21 -7.80
C ASP A 173 4.91 -6.85 -6.39
N PRO A 174 3.80 -7.50 -6.02
CA PRO A 174 3.66 -8.11 -4.70
C PRO A 174 4.65 -9.25 -4.44
N ALA A 175 5.40 -9.72 -5.44
CA ALA A 175 6.45 -10.72 -5.26
C ALA A 175 7.82 -10.13 -4.89
N SER A 176 7.99 -8.80 -5.06
CA SER A 176 9.26 -8.11 -4.82
C SER A 176 9.05 -6.68 -4.29
N PRO A 177 8.37 -6.51 -3.14
CA PRO A 177 8.20 -5.20 -2.53
C PRO A 177 9.53 -4.63 -2.03
N PHE A 178 9.66 -3.31 -2.01
CA PHE A 178 10.87 -2.64 -1.52
C PHE A 178 10.56 -1.28 -0.88
N GLU A 179 11.42 -0.86 0.05
CA GLU A 179 11.28 0.43 0.73
C GLU A 179 11.69 1.59 -0.21
N VAL A 180 10.85 2.63 -0.23
CA VAL A 180 11.01 3.86 -1.02
C VAL A 180 11.58 4.99 -0.16
N ALA A 181 11.13 5.09 1.09
CA ALA A 181 11.58 6.08 2.06
C ALA A 181 11.19 5.63 3.47
N PHE A 182 11.88 6.15 4.48
CA PHE A 182 11.53 5.90 5.88
C PHE A 182 11.76 7.15 6.73
N PHE A 183 11.16 7.14 7.91
CA PHE A 183 11.45 8.10 8.97
C PHE A 183 11.44 7.37 10.31
N ASP A 184 12.52 7.50 11.06
CA ASP A 184 12.68 6.87 12.36
C ASP A 184 13.26 7.89 13.35
N ARG A 185 12.69 7.94 14.56
CA ARG A 185 13.14 8.81 15.66
C ARG A 185 13.95 8.06 16.70
N GLY A 186 14.00 6.73 16.62
CA GLY A 186 14.50 5.87 17.68
C GLY A 186 13.58 5.85 18.91
N PRO A 187 14.06 5.23 20.00
CA PRO A 187 13.24 4.89 21.15
C PRO A 187 12.68 6.14 21.83
N LEU A 188 11.52 5.99 22.46
CA LEU A 188 10.96 7.00 23.34
C LEU A 188 11.87 7.22 24.56
N LYS A 189 12.40 6.13 25.10
CA LYS A 189 13.28 6.12 26.27
C LYS A 189 14.33 5.01 26.15
N ASP A 190 15.59 5.39 26.32
CA ASP A 190 16.70 4.43 26.30
C ASP A 190 16.61 3.45 27.48
N GLY A 191 16.81 2.17 27.20
CA GLY A 191 16.90 1.12 28.22
C GLY A 191 15.56 0.71 28.86
N GLU A 192 14.43 1.21 28.36
CA GLU A 192 13.10 0.89 28.88
C GLU A 192 12.09 0.68 27.75
N LEU A 193 11.55 -0.54 27.66
CA LEU A 193 10.50 -0.87 26.70
C LEU A 193 9.18 -0.26 27.15
N THR A 194 8.73 0.76 26.43
CA THR A 194 7.43 1.43 26.61
C THR A 194 6.66 1.45 25.30
N SER A 195 5.32 1.42 25.36
CA SER A 195 4.50 1.53 24.15
C SER A 195 4.52 2.95 23.63
N ALA A 196 5.08 3.14 22.44
CA ALA A 196 5.16 4.42 21.76
C ALA A 196 5.21 4.23 20.23
N GLY A 197 5.45 5.33 19.52
CA GLY A 197 5.68 5.34 18.09
C GLY A 197 4.43 5.50 17.25
N SER A 198 4.59 5.36 15.93
CA SER A 198 3.57 5.66 14.92
C SER A 198 2.43 4.64 14.98
N TRP A 199 1.32 5.02 15.60
CA TRP A 199 0.09 4.22 15.65
C TRP A 199 -0.60 4.19 14.29
N SER A 200 -0.74 5.33 13.61
CA SER A 200 -1.36 5.35 12.29
C SER A 200 -0.76 6.43 11.43
N VAL A 201 -0.49 6.09 10.17
CA VAL A 201 0.12 7.00 9.22
C VAL A 201 -0.67 6.98 7.93
N TYR A 202 -1.21 8.14 7.53
CA TYR A 202 -2.08 8.23 6.37
C TYR A 202 -1.66 9.33 5.40
N TRP A 203 -1.73 9.05 4.10
CA TRP A 203 -1.69 10.09 3.08
C TRP A 203 -3.00 10.87 3.07
N TYR A 204 -2.91 12.21 3.08
CA TYR A 204 -4.05 13.09 2.92
C TYR A 204 -3.67 14.32 2.10
N ASN A 205 -4.18 14.42 0.87
CA ASN A 205 -4.11 15.61 0.00
C ASN A 205 -2.71 16.25 -0.13
N GLY A 206 -1.66 15.43 -0.23
CA GLY A 206 -0.29 15.91 -0.45
C GLY A 206 0.62 15.90 0.77
N VAL A 207 0.09 15.52 1.94
CA VAL A 207 0.87 15.34 3.17
C VAL A 207 0.68 13.94 3.74
N ILE A 208 1.62 13.52 4.58
CA ILE A 208 1.54 12.31 5.38
C ILE A 208 1.24 12.74 6.81
N VAL A 209 0.12 12.29 7.36
CA VAL A 209 -0.35 12.60 8.72
C VAL A 209 -0.03 11.40 9.62
N ASN A 210 0.86 11.59 10.57
CA ASN A 210 1.30 10.56 11.51
C ASN A 210 0.74 10.84 12.91
N SER A 211 -0.10 9.94 13.40
CA SER A 211 -0.52 9.93 14.81
C SER A 211 0.38 8.98 15.58
N GLU A 212 1.23 9.56 16.43
CA GLU A 212 2.18 8.90 17.29
C GLU A 212 1.60 8.84 18.72
N ILE A 213 1.78 7.73 19.43
CA ILE A 213 1.13 7.41 20.72
C ILE A 213 1.49 8.37 21.87
N ALA A 214 2.74 8.82 21.96
CA ALA A 214 3.31 9.53 23.11
C ALA A 214 3.76 10.98 22.81
N ARG A 215 4.36 11.21 21.65
CA ARG A 215 4.89 12.46 21.08
C ARG A 215 3.85 13.25 20.28
N GLY A 216 2.74 12.62 19.86
CA GLY A 216 1.59 13.33 19.28
C GLY A 216 1.51 13.30 17.75
N LEU A 217 1.30 14.47 17.11
CA LEU A 217 1.01 14.56 15.67
C LEU A 217 2.21 15.10 14.89
N ASP A 218 2.59 14.40 13.82
CA ASP A 218 3.53 14.90 12.82
C ASP A 218 2.87 14.99 11.45
N VAL A 219 3.30 15.99 10.66
CA VAL A 219 2.87 16.16 9.27
C VAL A 219 4.12 16.23 8.39
N PHE A 220 4.26 15.28 7.48
CA PHE A 220 5.39 15.19 6.57
C PHE A 220 4.98 15.51 5.13
N GLN A 221 5.95 15.93 4.33
CA GLN A 221 5.82 16.04 2.89
C GLN A 221 6.88 15.17 2.22
N LEU A 222 6.48 14.51 1.12
CA LEU A 222 7.41 13.79 0.28
C LEU A 222 8.31 14.76 -0.49
N THR A 223 9.58 14.39 -0.59
CA THR A 223 10.56 15.02 -1.47
C THR A 223 11.02 14.00 -2.52
N PRO A 224 11.47 14.45 -3.70
CA PRO A 224 11.98 13.54 -4.72
C PRO A 224 13.20 12.75 -4.23
N SER A 225 13.30 11.49 -4.68
CA SER A 225 14.40 10.56 -4.42
C SER A 225 14.69 9.70 -5.66
N GLU A 226 15.63 8.78 -5.56
CA GLU A 226 15.90 7.81 -6.63
C GLU A 226 14.69 6.92 -6.98
N HIS A 227 13.81 6.67 -6.00
CA HIS A 227 12.62 5.82 -6.13
C HIS A 227 11.33 6.60 -6.40
N LEU A 228 11.36 7.93 -6.31
CA LEU A 228 10.18 8.78 -6.40
C LEU A 228 10.49 10.14 -7.03
N SER A 229 9.91 10.45 -8.19
CA SER A 229 10.14 11.72 -8.88
C SER A 229 9.19 12.83 -8.40
N GLN A 230 9.54 14.09 -8.70
CA GLN A 230 8.65 15.22 -8.45
C GLN A 230 7.32 15.09 -9.21
N ASN A 231 7.32 14.59 -10.44
CA ASN A 231 6.10 14.41 -11.22
C ASN A 231 5.17 13.35 -10.62
N GLU A 232 5.74 12.29 -10.02
CA GLU A 232 4.97 11.27 -9.29
C GLU A 232 4.30 11.88 -8.04
N ILE A 233 5.03 12.70 -7.28
CA ILE A 233 4.50 13.42 -6.12
C ILE A 233 3.38 14.39 -6.55
N ASP A 234 3.61 15.17 -7.60
CA ASP A 234 2.64 16.13 -8.12
C ASP A 234 1.40 15.43 -8.67
N ALA A 235 1.55 14.29 -9.34
CA ALA A 235 0.43 13.46 -9.78
C ALA A 235 -0.36 12.90 -8.60
N ALA A 236 0.29 12.44 -7.52
CA ALA A 236 -0.42 12.02 -6.31
C ALA A 236 -1.23 13.14 -5.66
N LYS A 237 -0.72 14.37 -5.67
CA LYS A 237 -1.43 15.55 -5.15
C LYS A 237 -2.68 15.90 -5.95
N THR A 238 -2.86 15.38 -7.17
CA THR A 238 -4.09 15.58 -7.94
C THR A 238 -5.28 14.76 -7.44
N VAL A 239 -5.01 13.71 -6.64
CA VAL A 239 -6.07 12.94 -5.97
C VAL A 239 -6.39 13.62 -4.65
N VAL A 240 -7.57 14.24 -4.59
CA VAL A 240 -8.02 15.04 -3.44
C VAL A 240 -9.26 14.41 -2.84
N PHE A 241 -9.24 14.22 -1.53
CA PHE A 241 -10.36 13.74 -0.73
C PHE A 241 -10.97 14.90 0.05
N THR A 242 -12.30 15.03 0.02
CA THR A 242 -13.03 15.95 0.90
C THR A 242 -13.11 15.40 2.33
N GLU A 243 -13.26 14.08 2.43
CA GLU A 243 -13.26 13.28 3.65
C GLU A 243 -12.55 11.97 3.33
N LEU A 244 -11.79 11.43 4.29
CA LEU A 244 -11.09 10.17 4.14
C LEU A 244 -11.29 9.32 5.39
N ASN A 245 -11.94 8.16 5.19
CA ASN A 245 -11.88 7.04 6.12
C ASN A 245 -10.91 6.00 5.53
N PRO A 246 -9.70 5.80 6.08
CA PRO A 246 -8.73 4.86 5.52
C PRO A 246 -9.22 3.40 5.42
N GLN A 247 -10.15 3.00 6.28
CA GLN A 247 -10.76 1.66 6.29
C GLN A 247 -11.88 1.50 5.26
N GLU A 248 -12.42 2.61 4.72
CA GLU A 248 -13.20 2.62 3.48
C GLU A 248 -12.28 3.06 2.34
N GLN A 249 -11.48 2.13 1.82
CA GLN A 249 -10.46 2.45 0.84
C GLN A 249 -11.11 3.08 -0.42
N PRO A 250 -10.85 4.37 -0.71
CA PRO A 250 -11.41 5.00 -1.89
C PRO A 250 -10.68 4.52 -3.13
N LYS A 251 -11.39 4.43 -4.25
CA LYS A 251 -10.74 4.22 -5.55
C LYS A 251 -10.01 5.50 -5.95
N MET A 252 -8.70 5.39 -6.13
CA MET A 252 -7.86 6.49 -6.55
C MET A 252 -8.04 6.68 -8.06
N VAL A 253 -8.43 7.89 -8.46
CA VAL A 253 -8.64 8.28 -9.85
C VAL A 253 -7.90 9.59 -10.08
N TRP A 254 -7.02 9.58 -11.08
CA TRP A 254 -6.20 10.73 -11.42
C TRP A 254 -6.84 11.51 -12.57
N PRO A 255 -7.07 12.83 -12.43
CA PRO A 255 -7.44 13.67 -13.55
C PRO A 255 -6.32 13.71 -14.60
N ALA A 256 -6.68 14.08 -15.83
CA ALA A 256 -5.72 14.38 -16.88
C ALA A 256 -4.80 15.51 -16.39
N SER A 257 -3.48 15.27 -16.39
CA SER A 257 -2.50 16.27 -15.98
C SER A 257 -1.14 15.98 -16.62
N PHE A 258 -0.38 17.04 -16.91
CA PHE A 258 0.98 16.88 -17.39
C PHE A 258 1.87 16.18 -16.36
N ALA A 259 1.60 16.36 -15.06
CA ALA A 259 2.26 15.62 -13.99
C ALA A 259 2.05 14.10 -14.13
N LYS A 260 0.81 13.64 -14.35
CA LYS A 260 0.50 12.21 -14.60
C LYS A 260 1.26 11.67 -15.81
N ALA A 261 1.24 12.38 -16.94
CA ALA A 261 1.98 11.95 -18.13
C ALA A 261 3.49 11.89 -17.89
N ARG A 262 4.08 12.92 -17.24
CA ARG A 262 5.51 12.95 -16.91
C ARG A 262 5.90 11.90 -15.88
N ALA A 263 5.03 11.57 -14.92
CA ALA A 263 5.25 10.50 -13.96
C ALA A 263 5.48 9.16 -14.67
N PHE A 264 4.69 8.85 -15.70
CA PHE A 264 4.92 7.64 -16.51
C PHE A 264 6.22 7.70 -17.33
N VAL A 265 6.62 8.87 -17.81
CA VAL A 265 7.93 9.03 -18.47
C VAL A 265 9.08 8.77 -17.49
N ASP A 266 9.00 9.31 -16.27
CA ASP A 266 10.02 9.09 -15.23
C ASP A 266 10.08 7.62 -14.81
N GLN A 267 8.93 6.94 -14.71
CA GLN A 267 8.87 5.52 -14.44
C GLN A 267 9.46 4.68 -15.58
N LEU A 268 9.20 5.03 -16.84
CA LEU A 268 9.81 4.38 -18.02
C LEU A 268 11.33 4.58 -18.08
N GLU A 269 11.83 5.74 -17.67
CA GLU A 269 13.27 5.95 -17.55
C GLU A 269 13.87 5.02 -16.48
N ARG A 270 13.23 4.94 -15.32
CA ARG A 270 13.67 4.10 -14.19
C ARG A 270 13.63 2.61 -14.53
N SER A 271 12.59 2.14 -15.22
CA SER A 271 12.46 0.75 -15.67
C SER A 271 13.28 0.43 -16.92
N LYS A 272 13.98 1.43 -17.50
CA LYS A 272 14.65 1.35 -18.80
C LYS A 272 13.69 0.90 -19.91
N GLY A 273 12.41 1.25 -19.77
CA GLY A 273 11.32 0.98 -20.71
C GLY A 273 11.50 1.66 -22.05
N LEU A 274 12.23 2.78 -22.12
CA LEU A 274 12.60 3.47 -23.36
C LEU A 274 14.07 3.91 -23.30
N SER A 275 14.68 4.17 -24.47
CA SER A 275 16.03 4.72 -24.53
C SER A 275 16.07 6.15 -23.97
N ALA A 276 17.20 6.56 -23.40
CA ALA A 276 17.38 7.92 -22.86
C ALA A 276 17.09 9.02 -23.90
N ALA A 277 17.49 8.81 -25.17
CA ALA A 277 17.16 9.71 -26.27
C ALA A 277 15.65 9.84 -26.48
N ARG A 278 14.91 8.72 -26.39
CA ARG A 278 13.46 8.73 -26.56
C ARG A 278 12.75 9.37 -25.36
N ILE A 279 13.21 9.09 -24.14
CA ILE A 279 12.73 9.78 -22.92
C ILE A 279 12.88 11.30 -23.07
N GLY A 280 14.05 11.78 -23.51
CA GLY A 280 14.29 13.20 -23.77
C GLY A 280 13.33 13.79 -24.81
N ALA A 281 13.07 13.06 -25.90
CA ALA A 281 12.13 13.49 -26.95
C ALA A 281 10.68 13.59 -26.44
N VAL A 282 10.22 12.62 -25.64
CA VAL A 282 8.88 12.64 -25.05
C VAL A 282 8.73 13.78 -24.04
N ARG A 283 9.72 13.99 -23.16
CA ARG A 283 9.74 15.14 -22.23
C ARG A 283 9.66 16.46 -22.97
N GLY A 284 10.47 16.65 -24.02
CA GLY A 284 10.44 17.85 -24.85
C GLY A 284 9.08 18.09 -25.51
N ALA A 285 8.45 17.02 -26.03
CA ALA A 285 7.12 17.11 -26.62
C ALA A 285 6.03 17.48 -25.60
N LEU A 286 6.07 16.91 -24.39
CA LEU A 286 5.15 17.28 -23.30
C LEU A 286 5.34 18.74 -22.89
N THR A 287 6.58 19.23 -22.73
CA THR A 287 6.86 20.63 -22.41
C THR A 287 6.38 21.59 -23.51
N ALA A 288 6.55 21.22 -24.78
CA ALA A 288 6.05 22.03 -25.90
C ALA A 288 4.51 22.06 -25.92
N ALA A 289 3.86 20.92 -25.68
CA ALA A 289 2.41 20.83 -25.63
C ALA A 289 1.80 21.63 -24.47
N GLU A 290 2.42 21.60 -23.28
CA GLU A 290 1.98 22.37 -22.11
C GLU A 290 2.06 23.88 -22.34
N ARG A 291 3.06 24.35 -23.10
CA ARG A 291 3.18 25.78 -23.49
C ARG A 291 2.19 26.20 -24.58
N ALA A 292 1.73 25.26 -25.41
CA ALA A 292 0.70 25.52 -26.42
C ALA A 292 -0.71 25.54 -25.78
N SER A 293 -1.73 25.94 -26.52
CA SER A 293 -3.13 25.91 -26.07
C SER A 293 -4.08 25.52 -27.20
N GLY A 294 -5.33 25.19 -26.85
CA GLY A 294 -6.40 24.89 -27.81
C GLY A 294 -6.02 23.84 -28.86
N ALA A 295 -6.32 24.12 -30.13
CA ALA A 295 -6.08 23.21 -31.24
C ALA A 295 -4.59 22.84 -31.43
N ALA A 296 -3.67 23.77 -31.13
CA ALA A 296 -2.24 23.53 -31.26
C ALA A 296 -1.75 22.49 -30.24
N ARG A 297 -2.17 22.62 -28.97
CA ARG A 297 -1.88 21.64 -27.92
C ARG A 297 -2.48 20.28 -28.26
N LYS A 298 -3.77 20.25 -28.63
CA LYS A 298 -4.45 19.00 -29.02
C LYS A 298 -3.71 18.28 -30.14
N THR A 299 -3.31 18.99 -31.19
CA THR A 299 -2.55 18.42 -32.31
C THR A 299 -1.20 17.87 -31.86
N ALA A 300 -0.48 18.59 -31.00
CA ALA A 300 0.81 18.15 -30.47
C ALA A 300 0.69 16.87 -29.63
N LEU A 301 -0.33 16.80 -28.75
CA LEU A 301 -0.58 15.63 -27.90
C LEU A 301 -1.07 14.43 -28.72
N THR A 302 -1.97 14.62 -29.68
CA THR A 302 -2.41 13.54 -30.59
C THR A 302 -1.22 12.95 -31.36
N ARG A 303 -0.32 13.81 -31.85
CA ARG A 303 0.92 13.35 -32.50
C ARG A 303 1.81 12.59 -31.52
N LEU A 304 1.98 13.10 -30.31
CA LEU A 304 2.79 12.44 -29.28
C LEU A 304 2.24 11.06 -28.92
N ALA A 305 0.92 10.94 -28.72
CA ALA A 305 0.26 9.66 -28.44
C ALA A 305 0.55 8.62 -29.54
N ALA A 306 0.40 9.00 -30.81
CA ALA A 306 0.72 8.11 -31.93
C ALA A 306 2.20 7.69 -31.97
N GLN A 307 3.12 8.57 -31.58
CA GLN A 307 4.54 8.22 -31.47
C GLN A 307 4.80 7.27 -30.30
N VAL A 308 4.19 7.50 -29.14
CA VAL A 308 4.27 6.61 -27.97
C VAL A 308 3.74 5.21 -28.31
N ASP A 309 2.64 5.12 -29.06
CA ASP A 309 2.11 3.83 -29.54
C ASP A 309 3.12 3.10 -30.44
N ALA A 310 3.79 3.84 -31.34
CA ALA A 310 4.80 3.28 -32.22
C ALA A 310 6.04 2.78 -31.47
N ASP A 311 6.36 3.38 -30.31
CA ASP A 311 7.47 2.95 -29.44
C ASP A 311 7.23 1.57 -28.80
N GLY A 312 5.99 1.05 -28.82
CA GLY A 312 5.60 -0.21 -28.16
C GLY A 312 6.36 -1.45 -28.61
N LYS A 313 6.91 -1.44 -29.83
CA LYS A 313 7.75 -2.55 -30.31
C LYS A 313 9.13 -2.59 -29.66
N ALA A 314 9.66 -1.41 -29.29
CA ALA A 314 11.01 -1.25 -28.76
C ALA A 314 11.05 -1.22 -27.22
N SER A 315 9.91 -1.03 -26.57
CA SER A 315 9.84 -0.89 -25.12
C SER A 315 9.91 -2.23 -24.38
N SER A 316 10.76 -2.29 -23.35
CA SER A 316 10.82 -3.40 -22.39
C SER A 316 9.70 -3.34 -21.34
N ASP A 317 9.03 -2.18 -21.19
CA ASP A 317 7.96 -1.95 -20.23
C ASP A 317 6.69 -1.47 -20.96
N LYS A 318 6.07 -2.41 -21.67
CA LYS A 318 4.91 -2.16 -22.53
C LYS A 318 3.68 -1.71 -21.75
N ALA A 319 3.51 -2.20 -20.52
CA ALA A 319 2.40 -1.82 -19.66
C ALA A 319 2.49 -0.34 -19.28
N LYS A 320 3.67 0.11 -18.85
CA LYS A 320 3.89 1.52 -18.51
C LYS A 320 3.81 2.43 -19.73
N LEU A 321 4.29 1.97 -20.88
CA LEU A 321 4.19 2.71 -22.12
C LEU A 321 2.73 2.91 -22.56
N ALA A 322 1.89 1.88 -22.41
CA ALA A 322 0.45 2.00 -22.67
C ALA A 322 -0.20 3.03 -21.74
N MET A 323 0.13 3.02 -20.46
CA MET A 323 -0.35 4.03 -19.49
C MET A 323 0.07 5.46 -19.87
N LEU A 324 1.30 5.65 -20.36
CA LEU A 324 1.74 6.93 -20.90
C LEU A 324 0.90 7.35 -22.11
N GLY A 325 0.68 6.44 -23.07
CA GLY A 325 -0.14 6.69 -24.25
C GLY A 325 -1.54 7.15 -23.87
N ASP A 326 -2.17 6.45 -22.93
CA ASP A 326 -3.50 6.80 -22.41
C ASP A 326 -3.51 8.17 -21.72
N ALA A 327 -2.54 8.46 -20.84
CA ALA A 327 -2.43 9.76 -20.20
C ALA A 327 -2.26 10.92 -21.19
N VAL A 328 -1.51 10.71 -22.28
CA VAL A 328 -1.34 11.71 -23.34
C VAL A 328 -2.64 11.91 -24.14
N ARG A 329 -3.41 10.84 -24.40
CA ARG A 329 -4.72 10.95 -25.06
C ARG A 329 -5.75 11.65 -24.18
N GLU A 330 -5.77 11.35 -22.89
CA GLU A 330 -6.61 12.05 -21.90
C GLU A 330 -6.31 13.55 -21.90
N LEU A 331 -5.03 13.94 -21.89
CA LEU A 331 -4.62 15.34 -22.03
C LEU A 331 -5.07 15.97 -23.35
N ALA A 332 -5.06 15.23 -24.46
CA ALA A 332 -5.50 15.74 -25.76
C ALA A 332 -7.03 15.93 -25.82
N ALA A 333 -7.77 15.18 -25.01
CA ALA A 333 -9.22 15.23 -24.92
C ALA A 333 -9.72 16.32 -23.97
N GLU A 334 -8.90 16.77 -23.02
CA GLU A 334 -9.27 17.77 -22.01
C GLU A 334 -9.29 19.19 -22.60
N PRO A 335 -10.47 19.83 -22.74
CA PRO A 335 -10.58 21.15 -23.37
C PRO A 335 -10.14 22.30 -22.47
N ARG A 336 -10.06 22.08 -21.14
CA ARG A 336 -9.91 23.14 -20.13
C ARG A 336 -8.50 23.32 -19.59
N LEU A 337 -7.55 22.48 -20.00
CA LEU A 337 -6.12 22.67 -19.70
C LEU A 337 -5.51 23.62 -20.71
#